data_AF-A0A2G9MA35-F1
#
_entry.id   AF-A0A2G9MA35-F1
#
_cell.length_a   1.000
_cell.length_b   1.000
_cell.length_c   1.000
_cell.angle_alpha   90.00
_cell.angle_beta   90.00
_cell.angle_gamma   90.00
#
_symmetry.space_group_name_H-M   'P 1'
#
loop_
_entity.id
_entity.type
_entity.pdbx_description
1 polymer ?
#
loop_
_entity_poly.entity_id
_entity_poly.type
_entity_poly.pdbx_seq_one_letter_code
_entity_poly.pdbx_strand_id
1 'polypeptide(L)'
;MGDIEFQKRLNEEEITELLRKITFRGLYDEHGNKLHPYKDAKFSLVKVHPPKHPTSFPQMMHELQPYPLFTAQPTIYKTQTDMMSEIDTFLQTLGKRIHTLGFEGIFYNWKDKGQFHVLPPIIEKHSYPLLNGVIDLKKIAGKFKGAYVKDAKNNLHDISKPLLRDYHVDKESSVKYLNLFNQNVELINYGMRFNGPSEFYIICDGSHRMDYALEILNEPITAILVESENLLPYYALPMPFRPTTRLTSKDAEKMYAKLERDKVHLLNDFIKKVLHYDWVEGGLYVSKLRTNTTIH
;
A
#
# COMPACT_ATOMS: atom_id res chain seq x y z
N MET A 1 -6.07 -29.71 1.63
CA MET A 1 -5.39 -28.64 0.86
C MET A 1 -6.43 -28.10 -0.09
N GLY A 2 -6.65 -26.78 -0.15
CA GLY A 2 -7.49 -26.23 -1.23
C GLY A 2 -6.81 -26.49 -2.57
N ASP A 3 -7.57 -26.87 -3.59
CA ASP A 3 -7.03 -27.11 -4.92
C ASP A 3 -6.57 -25.77 -5.52
N ILE A 4 -5.27 -25.47 -5.44
CA ILE A 4 -4.63 -24.34 -6.12
C ILE A 4 -4.05 -24.85 -7.43
N GLU A 5 -4.48 -24.25 -8.54
CA GLU A 5 -4.09 -24.61 -9.89
C GLU A 5 -3.22 -23.49 -10.50
N PHE A 6 -2.00 -23.85 -10.90
CA PHE A 6 -1.12 -22.95 -11.65
C PHE A 6 -1.72 -22.62 -13.02
N GLN A 7 -1.69 -21.34 -13.40
CA GLN A 7 -2.21 -20.87 -14.69
C GLN A 7 -1.09 -20.36 -15.60
N LYS A 8 -0.29 -19.41 -15.10
CA LYS A 8 0.76 -18.77 -15.90
C LYS A 8 1.85 -18.19 -15.01
N ARG A 9 3.08 -18.16 -15.53
CA ARG A 9 4.19 -17.39 -14.97
C ARG A 9 4.32 -16.07 -15.72
N LEU A 10 4.45 -14.98 -14.97
CA LEU A 10 4.74 -13.65 -15.48
C LEU A 10 6.22 -13.35 -15.30
N ASN A 11 6.87 -12.87 -16.34
CA ASN A 11 8.25 -12.39 -16.28
C ASN A 11 8.35 -10.92 -15.84
N GLU A 12 9.57 -10.39 -15.73
CA GLU A 12 9.84 -9.02 -15.30
C GLU A 12 9.21 -7.96 -16.21
N GLU A 13 9.27 -8.16 -17.53
CA GLU A 13 8.71 -7.24 -18.52
C GLU A 13 7.19 -7.16 -18.38
N GLU A 14 6.52 -8.32 -18.29
CA GLU A 14 5.07 -8.43 -18.11
C GLU A 14 4.62 -7.77 -16.80
N ILE A 15 5.34 -8.02 -15.68
CA ILE A 15 4.99 -7.39 -14.40
C ILE A 15 5.18 -5.89 -14.46
N THR A 16 6.29 -5.43 -15.04
CA THR A 16 6.55 -4.00 -15.20
C THR A 16 5.46 -3.33 -16.02
N GLU A 17 5.04 -3.95 -17.13
CA GLU A 17 3.95 -3.45 -17.95
C GLU A 17 2.62 -3.37 -17.18
N LEU A 18 2.26 -4.43 -16.44
CA LEU A 18 1.04 -4.46 -15.62
C LEU A 18 1.09 -3.44 -14.47
N LEU A 19 2.23 -3.28 -13.81
CA LEU A 19 2.42 -2.27 -12.76
C LEU A 19 2.23 -0.86 -13.32
N ARG A 20 2.78 -0.55 -14.50
CA ARG A 20 2.59 0.76 -15.15
C ARG A 20 1.13 1.04 -15.55
N LYS A 21 0.33 -0.01 -15.76
CA LYS A 21 -1.10 0.10 -16.08
C LYS A 21 -2.00 0.28 -14.87
N ILE A 22 -1.51 0.04 -13.65
CA ILE A 22 -2.27 0.32 -12.42
C ILE A 22 -2.75 1.77 -12.46
N THR A 23 -3.94 1.99 -11.95
CA THR A 23 -4.56 3.31 -11.82
C THR A 23 -4.83 3.62 -10.35
N PHE A 24 -5.05 4.90 -10.07
CA PHE A 24 -5.77 5.30 -8.87
C PHE A 24 -7.27 5.08 -9.06
N ARG A 25 -7.96 4.66 -7.98
CA ARG A 25 -9.41 4.46 -7.98
C ARG A 25 -10.20 5.74 -8.23
N GLY A 26 -9.69 6.89 -7.78
CA GLY A 26 -10.44 8.14 -7.80
C GLY A 26 -9.63 9.38 -8.16
N LEU A 27 -8.42 9.22 -8.68
CA LEU A 27 -7.66 10.35 -9.22
C LEU A 27 -7.70 10.38 -10.75
N TYR A 28 -7.86 11.59 -11.26
CA TYR A 28 -7.99 11.88 -12.67
C TYR A 28 -7.06 13.01 -13.10
N ASP A 29 -6.78 13.11 -14.39
CA ASP A 29 -6.23 14.32 -14.99
C ASP A 29 -7.32 15.39 -15.21
N GLU A 30 -6.94 16.53 -15.77
CA GLU A 30 -7.85 17.64 -16.08
C GLU A 30 -8.92 17.29 -17.13
N HIS A 31 -8.70 16.23 -17.91
CA HIS A 31 -9.62 15.72 -18.92
C HIS A 31 -10.51 14.59 -18.40
N GLY A 32 -10.33 14.17 -17.13
CA GLY A 32 -11.11 13.13 -16.49
C GLY A 32 -10.63 11.70 -16.78
N ASN A 33 -9.44 11.50 -17.35
CA ASN A 33 -8.79 10.19 -17.50
C ASN A 33 -8.14 9.78 -16.19
N LYS A 34 -8.09 8.49 -15.88
CA LYS A 34 -7.47 8.01 -14.64
C LYS A 34 -5.96 8.23 -14.65
N LEU A 35 -5.40 8.54 -13.47
CA LEU A 35 -3.96 8.66 -13.29
C LEU A 35 -3.30 7.32 -12.98
N HIS A 36 -2.08 7.15 -13.47
CA HIS A 36 -1.26 5.95 -13.30
C HIS A 36 -0.09 6.22 -12.35
N PRO A 37 -0.09 5.69 -11.11
CA PRO A 37 0.94 5.98 -10.10
C PRO A 37 2.36 5.61 -10.54
N TYR A 38 2.50 4.56 -11.35
CA TYR A 38 3.81 4.00 -11.69
C TYR A 38 4.24 4.27 -13.13
N LYS A 39 3.54 5.17 -13.85
CA LYS A 39 3.81 5.44 -15.27
C LYS A 39 5.30 5.68 -15.56
N ASP A 40 5.96 6.47 -14.71
CA ASP A 40 7.36 6.87 -14.85
C ASP A 40 8.25 6.27 -13.74
N ALA A 41 7.79 5.22 -13.06
CA ALA A 41 8.55 4.60 -11.97
C ALA A 41 9.69 3.71 -12.48
N LYS A 42 10.77 3.65 -11.70
CA LYS A 42 11.81 2.63 -11.78
C LYS A 42 11.46 1.49 -10.84
N PHE A 43 11.66 0.26 -11.30
CA PHE A 43 11.46 -0.95 -10.52
C PHE A 43 12.80 -1.65 -10.33
N SER A 44 13.04 -2.17 -9.14
CA SER A 44 14.24 -2.98 -8.83
C SER A 44 13.91 -4.00 -7.75
N LEU A 45 14.75 -5.02 -7.59
CA LEU A 45 14.62 -5.96 -6.47
C LEU A 45 15.49 -5.53 -5.29
N VAL A 46 14.93 -5.65 -4.10
CA VAL A 46 15.62 -5.46 -2.82
C VAL A 46 15.35 -6.64 -1.90
N LYS A 47 16.17 -6.78 -0.86
CA LYS A 47 15.96 -7.79 0.18
C LYS A 47 15.56 -7.13 1.49
N VAL A 48 14.57 -7.72 2.16
CA VAL A 48 14.17 -7.35 3.51
C VAL A 48 14.58 -8.46 4.46
N HIS A 49 15.31 -8.09 5.50
CA HIS A 49 15.82 -9.04 6.49
C HIS A 49 14.95 -9.04 7.75
N PRO A 50 14.80 -10.21 8.40
CA PRO A 50 14.11 -10.29 9.69
C PRO A 50 14.87 -9.47 10.75
N PRO A 51 14.16 -9.03 11.81
CA PRO A 51 14.79 -8.27 12.88
C PRO A 51 15.83 -9.15 13.59
N LYS A 52 17.02 -8.59 13.85
CA LYS A 52 18.09 -9.32 14.57
C LYS A 52 17.76 -9.53 16.06
N HIS A 53 16.91 -8.67 16.61
CA HIS A 53 16.48 -8.68 18.01
C HIS A 53 14.98 -8.40 18.11
N PRO A 54 14.29 -8.89 19.17
CA PRO A 54 12.86 -8.64 19.39
C PRO A 54 12.45 -7.16 19.45
N THR A 55 13.40 -6.28 19.76
CA THR A 55 13.20 -4.82 19.86
C THR A 55 13.62 -4.06 18.60
N SER A 56 14.14 -4.76 17.59
CA SER A 56 14.58 -4.18 16.32
C SER A 56 13.52 -4.28 15.22
N PHE A 57 13.64 -3.43 14.19
CA PHE A 57 12.75 -3.45 13.03
C PHE A 57 13.38 -4.23 11.88
N PRO A 58 12.58 -4.82 10.98
CA PRO A 58 13.01 -5.29 9.68
C PRO A 58 13.73 -4.18 8.94
N GLN A 59 14.76 -4.58 8.22
CA GLN A 59 15.57 -3.66 7.45
C GLN A 59 15.53 -4.08 5.99
N MET A 60 15.20 -3.13 5.12
CA MET A 60 15.39 -3.27 3.69
C MET A 60 16.84 -2.93 3.36
N MET A 61 17.52 -3.81 2.64
CA MET A 61 18.86 -3.56 2.12
C MET A 61 18.75 -2.95 0.72
N HIS A 62 19.20 -1.70 0.58
CA HIS A 62 19.26 -0.98 -0.69
C HIS A 62 20.59 -0.23 -0.76
N GLU A 63 21.32 -0.33 -1.87
CA GLU A 63 22.67 0.28 -2.02
C GLU A 63 23.64 -0.05 -0.87
N LEU A 64 23.58 -1.28 -0.35
CA LEU A 64 24.36 -1.76 0.81
C LEU A 64 24.05 -1.05 2.14
N GLN A 65 23.02 -0.21 2.21
CA GLN A 65 22.57 0.47 3.41
C GLN A 65 21.24 -0.14 3.91
N PRO A 66 21.09 -0.34 5.24
CA PRO A 66 19.84 -0.79 5.83
C PRO A 66 18.89 0.40 6.04
N TYR A 67 17.62 0.23 5.63
CA TYR A 67 16.59 1.26 5.78
C TYR A 67 15.37 0.78 6.58
N PRO A 68 14.77 1.71 7.34
CA PRO A 68 13.38 1.79 7.74
C PRO A 68 12.37 1.04 6.90
N LEU A 69 11.57 0.12 7.42
CA LEU A 69 10.31 -0.22 6.76
C LEU A 69 9.11 0.34 7.49
N PHE A 70 8.13 0.77 6.72
CA PHE A 70 6.88 1.32 7.18
C PHE A 70 5.70 0.57 6.54
N THR A 71 4.55 0.61 7.21
CA THR A 71 3.31 0.03 6.73
C THR A 71 2.13 0.96 7.03
N ALA A 72 1.07 0.85 6.24
CA ALA A 72 -0.22 1.48 6.52
C ALA A 72 -1.06 0.69 7.54
N GLN A 73 -0.70 -0.58 7.76
CA GLN A 73 -1.46 -1.53 8.57
C GLN A 73 -0.48 -2.42 9.36
N PRO A 74 -0.29 -2.18 10.66
CA PRO A 74 0.58 -3.00 11.49
C PRO A 74 -0.11 -4.29 11.98
N THR A 75 -1.40 -4.49 11.67
CA THR A 75 -2.20 -5.61 12.17
C THR A 75 -2.33 -6.72 11.13
N ILE A 76 -2.16 -7.97 11.57
CA ILE A 76 -2.23 -9.17 10.73
C ILE A 76 -3.33 -10.08 11.27
N TYR A 77 -4.15 -10.61 10.38
CA TYR A 77 -5.18 -11.58 10.75
C TYR A 77 -4.62 -13.00 10.60
N LYS A 78 -4.85 -13.87 11.60
CA LYS A 78 -4.40 -15.28 11.57
C LYS A 78 -4.78 -15.99 10.27
N THR A 79 -5.99 -15.74 9.77
CA THR A 79 -6.48 -16.28 8.50
C THR A 79 -5.62 -15.90 7.30
N GLN A 80 -5.00 -14.72 7.30
CA GLN A 80 -4.09 -14.30 6.24
C GLN A 80 -2.76 -15.05 6.33
N THR A 81 -2.21 -15.25 7.53
CA THR A 81 -1.03 -16.08 7.74
C THR A 81 -1.25 -17.50 7.26
N ASP A 82 -2.40 -18.09 7.58
CA ASP A 82 -2.76 -19.45 7.12
C ASP A 82 -2.86 -19.51 5.59
N MET A 83 -3.50 -18.52 4.97
CA MET A 83 -3.53 -18.41 3.50
C MET A 83 -2.13 -18.26 2.90
N MET A 84 -1.21 -17.50 3.53
CA MET A 84 0.16 -17.38 3.05
C MET A 84 0.91 -18.71 3.13
N SER A 85 0.65 -19.51 4.18
CA SER A 85 1.22 -20.85 4.32
C SER A 85 0.73 -21.82 3.23
N GLU A 86 -0.55 -21.76 2.87
CA GLU A 86 -1.10 -22.55 1.76
C GLU A 86 -0.48 -22.12 0.42
N ILE A 87 -0.32 -20.82 0.18
CA ILE A 87 0.34 -20.29 -1.02
C ILE A 87 1.82 -20.71 -1.06
N ASP A 88 2.57 -20.64 0.04
CA ASP A 88 3.97 -21.09 0.06
C ASP A 88 4.08 -22.58 -0.24
N THR A 89 3.17 -23.41 0.28
CA THR A 89 3.11 -24.85 -0.03
C THR A 89 2.85 -25.09 -1.51
N PHE A 90 1.91 -24.36 -2.11
CA PHE A 90 1.69 -24.39 -3.56
C PHE A 90 2.94 -23.97 -4.34
N LEU A 91 3.60 -22.87 -3.96
CA LEU A 91 4.83 -22.43 -4.63
C LEU A 91 5.95 -23.47 -4.57
N GLN A 92 6.05 -24.24 -3.48
CA GLN A 92 7.03 -25.33 -3.36
C GLN A 92 6.84 -26.40 -4.44
N THR A 93 5.60 -26.70 -4.83
CA THR A 93 5.30 -27.63 -5.94
C THR A 93 5.85 -27.15 -7.28
N LEU A 94 6.10 -25.84 -7.42
CA LEU A 94 6.70 -25.21 -8.59
C LEU A 94 8.20 -24.96 -8.41
N GLY A 95 8.82 -25.47 -7.34
CA GLY A 95 10.22 -25.20 -7.00
C GLY A 95 10.48 -23.75 -6.56
N LYS A 96 9.47 -23.07 -6.02
CA LYS A 96 9.52 -21.67 -5.58
C LYS A 96 9.15 -21.54 -4.10
N ARG A 97 9.48 -20.39 -3.51
CA ARG A 97 9.06 -20.01 -2.15
C ARG A 97 8.55 -18.59 -2.15
N ILE A 98 7.62 -18.28 -1.25
CA ILE A 98 7.01 -16.95 -1.15
C ILE A 98 8.03 -15.83 -0.86
N HIS A 99 9.14 -16.16 -0.18
CA HIS A 99 10.19 -15.22 0.19
C HIS A 99 11.32 -15.08 -0.86
N THR A 100 11.40 -15.99 -1.83
CA THR A 100 12.48 -16.02 -2.84
C THR A 100 12.02 -15.81 -4.27
N LEU A 101 10.77 -15.36 -4.49
CA LEU A 101 10.33 -14.94 -5.81
C LEU A 101 11.27 -13.83 -6.31
N GLY A 102 11.87 -14.04 -7.49
CA GLY A 102 12.62 -13.01 -8.19
C GLY A 102 11.67 -11.95 -8.76
N PHE A 103 12.09 -11.23 -9.80
CA PHE A 103 11.21 -10.29 -10.50
C PHE A 103 10.25 -11.08 -11.42
N GLU A 104 9.36 -11.83 -10.78
CA GLU A 104 8.43 -12.76 -11.40
C GLU A 104 7.12 -12.84 -10.63
N GLY A 105 6.09 -13.34 -11.29
CA GLY A 105 4.75 -13.46 -10.74
C GLY A 105 4.15 -14.80 -11.13
N ILE A 106 3.37 -15.37 -10.24
CA ILE A 106 2.64 -16.62 -10.49
C ILE A 106 1.15 -16.28 -10.49
N PHE A 107 0.52 -16.48 -11.64
CA PHE A 107 -0.92 -16.46 -11.79
C PHE A 107 -1.48 -17.85 -11.49
N TYR A 108 -2.46 -17.93 -10.61
CA TYR A 108 -3.07 -19.17 -10.18
C TYR A 108 -4.57 -18.99 -9.92
N ASN A 109 -5.29 -20.10 -10.03
CA ASN A 109 -6.68 -20.20 -9.63
C ASN A 109 -6.76 -20.99 -8.31
N TRP A 110 -7.46 -20.46 -7.32
CA TRP A 110 -7.69 -21.14 -6.05
C TRP A 110 -9.17 -21.49 -5.97
N LYS A 111 -9.45 -22.79 -5.96
CA LYS A 111 -10.82 -23.31 -5.85
C LYS A 111 -11.60 -22.59 -4.75
N ASP A 112 -12.83 -22.19 -5.10
CA ASP A 112 -13.78 -21.44 -4.27
C ASP A 112 -13.35 -20.02 -3.84
N LYS A 113 -12.11 -19.58 -4.15
CA LYS A 113 -11.61 -18.24 -3.83
C LYS A 113 -11.40 -17.36 -5.07
N GLY A 114 -11.12 -17.97 -6.22
CA GLY A 114 -10.98 -17.33 -7.53
C GLY A 114 -9.54 -17.18 -8.00
N GLN A 115 -9.31 -16.18 -8.84
CA GLN A 115 -8.05 -15.97 -9.55
C GLN A 115 -7.15 -14.94 -8.84
N PHE A 116 -5.86 -15.25 -8.73
CA PHE A 116 -4.89 -14.48 -7.97
C PHE A 116 -3.54 -14.42 -8.66
N HIS A 117 -2.81 -13.34 -8.35
CA HIS A 117 -1.39 -13.24 -8.64
C HIS A 117 -0.62 -13.23 -7.31
N VAL A 118 0.46 -14.01 -7.24
CA VAL A 118 1.49 -13.83 -6.21
C VAL A 118 2.76 -13.34 -6.89
N LEU A 119 3.29 -12.23 -6.38
CA LEU A 119 4.55 -11.62 -6.80
C LEU A 119 5.26 -11.10 -5.54
N PRO A 120 6.56 -10.72 -5.62
CA PRO A 120 7.24 -10.10 -4.50
C PRO A 120 6.42 -8.95 -3.90
N PRO A 121 6.47 -8.72 -2.58
CA PRO A 121 5.89 -7.52 -1.98
C PRO A 121 6.38 -6.25 -2.70
N ILE A 122 5.55 -5.22 -2.71
CA ILE A 122 5.88 -3.93 -3.35
C ILE A 122 6.17 -2.91 -2.26
N ILE A 123 7.35 -2.31 -2.33
CA ILE A 123 7.81 -1.24 -1.45
C ILE A 123 7.91 0.03 -2.30
N GLU A 124 7.36 1.14 -1.81
CA GLU A 124 7.51 2.45 -2.45
C GLU A 124 8.46 3.32 -1.63
N LYS A 125 9.38 4.00 -2.31
CA LYS A 125 10.20 5.06 -1.72
C LYS A 125 9.45 6.38 -1.78
N HIS A 126 9.11 6.94 -0.62
CA HIS A 126 8.47 8.25 -0.51
C HIS A 126 9.38 9.24 0.19
N SER A 127 9.18 10.53 -0.10
CA SER A 127 9.87 11.63 0.56
C SER A 127 8.88 12.73 0.90
N TYR A 128 8.67 12.98 2.19
CA TYR A 128 7.76 14.01 2.69
C TYR A 128 8.55 15.18 3.29
N PRO A 129 8.27 16.42 2.88
CA PRO A 129 8.90 17.59 3.49
C PRO A 129 8.38 17.79 4.91
N LEU A 130 9.30 17.93 5.86
CA LEU A 130 9.01 18.31 7.24
C LEU A 130 9.30 19.79 7.49
N LEU A 131 8.48 20.40 8.33
CA LEU A 131 8.65 21.73 8.90
C LEU A 131 8.43 21.64 10.41
N ASN A 132 9.48 21.86 11.20
CA ASN A 132 9.49 21.71 12.67
C ASN A 132 8.95 20.33 13.12
N GLY A 133 9.35 19.28 12.39
CA GLY A 133 8.94 17.91 12.66
C GLY A 133 7.55 17.50 12.17
N VAL A 134 6.70 18.42 11.70
CA VAL A 134 5.39 18.06 11.12
C VAL A 134 5.46 18.07 9.59
N ILE A 135 4.56 17.33 8.94
CA ILE A 135 4.49 17.30 7.48
C ILE A 135 4.08 18.69 6.96
N ASP A 136 4.85 19.24 6.02
CA ASP A 136 4.51 20.48 5.31
C ASP A 136 3.39 20.20 4.30
N LEU A 137 2.14 20.30 4.76
CA LEU A 137 0.94 20.02 3.97
C LEU A 137 0.83 20.88 2.71
N LYS A 138 1.37 22.10 2.72
CA LYS A 138 1.37 22.98 1.54
C LYS A 138 2.24 22.40 0.44
N LYS A 139 3.43 21.90 0.79
CA LYS A 139 4.30 21.21 -0.18
C LYS A 139 3.74 19.86 -0.61
N ILE A 140 3.11 19.12 0.29
CA ILE A 140 2.40 17.88 -0.07
C ILE A 140 1.28 18.15 -1.07
N ALA A 141 0.45 19.19 -0.84
CA ALA A 141 -0.60 19.59 -1.78
C ALA A 141 -0.01 19.91 -3.16
N GLY A 142 1.14 20.60 -3.20
CA GLY A 142 1.86 20.87 -4.45
C GLY A 142 2.23 19.63 -5.27
N LYS A 143 2.43 18.46 -4.65
CA LYS A 143 2.69 17.19 -5.36
C LYS A 143 1.48 16.70 -6.16
N PHE A 144 0.27 17.12 -5.80
CA PHE A 144 -0.95 16.76 -6.51
C PHE A 144 -1.26 17.68 -7.70
N LYS A 145 -0.32 18.53 -8.13
CA LYS A 145 -0.52 19.39 -9.31
C LYS A 145 -0.88 18.55 -10.54
N GLY A 146 -1.99 18.88 -11.19
CA GLY A 146 -2.52 18.12 -12.33
C GLY A 146 -3.34 16.88 -11.95
N ALA A 147 -3.56 16.63 -10.65
CA ALA A 147 -4.45 15.59 -10.16
C ALA A 147 -5.78 16.17 -9.68
N TYR A 148 -6.85 15.49 -10.06
CA TYR A 148 -8.22 15.90 -9.82
C TYR A 148 -9.02 14.76 -9.18
N VAL A 149 -10.02 15.12 -8.38
CA VAL A 149 -11.04 14.19 -7.89
C VAL A 149 -12.40 14.57 -8.45
N LYS A 150 -13.24 13.57 -8.73
CA LYS A 150 -14.64 13.79 -9.11
C LYS A 150 -15.50 13.84 -7.85
N ASP A 151 -16.35 14.86 -7.75
CA ASP A 151 -17.41 14.89 -6.75
C ASP A 151 -18.61 14.01 -7.17
N ALA A 152 -19.66 13.94 -6.34
CA ALA A 152 -20.84 13.13 -6.63
C ALA A 152 -21.65 13.58 -7.86
N LYS A 153 -21.39 14.79 -8.40
CA LYS A 153 -21.96 15.30 -9.64
C LYS A 153 -21.01 15.20 -10.83
N ASN A 154 -19.85 14.54 -10.65
CA ASN A 154 -18.77 14.40 -11.62
C ASN A 154 -18.01 15.70 -11.94
N ASN A 155 -18.12 16.74 -11.11
CA ASN A 155 -17.27 17.92 -11.27
C ASN A 155 -15.84 17.56 -10.85
N LEU A 156 -14.84 18.03 -11.61
CA LEU A 156 -13.43 17.83 -11.30
C LEU A 156 -12.92 18.92 -10.35
N HIS A 157 -12.33 18.50 -9.24
CA HIS A 157 -11.74 19.37 -8.24
C HIS A 157 -10.23 19.14 -8.20
N ASP A 158 -9.46 20.21 -8.42
CA ASP A 158 -7.99 20.22 -8.33
C ASP A 158 -7.55 20.01 -6.88
N ILE A 159 -6.93 18.85 -6.61
CA ILE A 159 -6.49 18.47 -5.27
C ILE A 159 -5.08 18.96 -4.93
N SER A 160 -4.48 19.82 -5.76
CA SER A 160 -3.32 20.61 -5.34
C SER A 160 -3.68 21.78 -4.44
N LYS A 161 -4.98 22.06 -4.29
CA LYS A 161 -5.52 23.11 -3.41
C LYS A 161 -5.93 22.50 -2.07
N PRO A 162 -5.47 23.04 -0.92
CA PRO A 162 -5.86 22.54 0.39
C PRO A 162 -7.36 22.64 0.70
N LEU A 163 -8.09 23.52 0.01
CA LEU A 163 -9.53 23.71 0.18
C LEU A 163 -10.24 23.51 -1.16
N LEU A 164 -11.09 22.48 -1.24
CA LEU A 164 -11.99 22.23 -2.36
C LEU A 164 -13.28 23.03 -2.13
N ARG A 165 -13.73 23.77 -3.14
CA ARG A 165 -14.93 24.61 -3.05
C ARG A 165 -16.13 23.89 -3.60
N ASP A 166 -17.28 24.06 -2.95
CA ASP A 166 -18.57 23.55 -3.41
C ASP A 166 -18.54 22.04 -3.75
N TYR A 167 -17.90 21.25 -2.89
CA TYR A 167 -17.69 19.83 -3.12
C TYR A 167 -18.97 19.04 -2.82
N HIS A 168 -19.53 18.39 -3.83
CA HIS A 168 -20.73 17.57 -3.69
C HIS A 168 -20.40 16.19 -3.08
N VAL A 169 -20.87 15.94 -1.86
CA VAL A 169 -20.71 14.63 -1.19
C VAL A 169 -21.74 13.62 -1.68
N ASP A 170 -22.90 14.10 -2.14
CA ASP A 170 -23.94 13.34 -2.82
C ASP A 170 -24.66 14.25 -3.85
N LYS A 171 -25.77 13.79 -4.43
CA LYS A 171 -26.50 14.55 -5.47
C LYS A 171 -27.16 15.84 -4.94
N GLU A 172 -27.45 15.91 -3.65
CA GLU A 172 -28.22 16.98 -2.99
C GLU A 172 -27.36 17.82 -2.04
N SER A 173 -26.45 17.17 -1.31
CA SER A 173 -25.60 17.79 -0.28
C SER A 173 -24.27 18.27 -0.86
N SER A 174 -23.79 19.41 -0.35
CA SER A 174 -22.46 19.94 -0.67
C SER A 174 -21.77 20.53 0.55
N VAL A 175 -20.44 20.46 0.54
CA VAL A 175 -19.57 21.11 1.51
C VAL A 175 -18.94 22.31 0.81
N LYS A 176 -19.30 23.52 1.26
CA LYS A 176 -18.83 24.78 0.65
C LYS A 176 -17.31 24.89 0.62
N TYR A 177 -16.65 24.44 1.69
CA TYR A 177 -15.19 24.41 1.81
C TYR A 177 -14.77 23.09 2.46
N LEU A 178 -14.33 22.13 1.65
CA LEU A 178 -13.80 20.86 2.13
C LEU A 178 -12.28 20.94 2.24
N ASN A 179 -11.74 20.72 3.44
CA ASN A 179 -10.29 20.55 3.60
C ASN A 179 -9.86 19.23 2.95
N LEU A 180 -8.84 19.30 2.10
CA LEU A 180 -8.24 18.17 1.40
C LEU A 180 -7.66 17.15 2.40
N PHE A 181 -6.99 17.63 3.44
CA PHE A 181 -6.25 16.79 4.38
C PHE A 181 -7.10 16.36 5.56
N ASN A 182 -6.77 15.21 6.12
CA ASN A 182 -7.33 14.79 7.40
C ASN A 182 -6.77 15.69 8.51
N GLN A 183 -7.64 16.16 9.41
CA GLN A 183 -7.28 17.03 10.54
C GLN A 183 -6.20 16.43 11.46
N ASN A 184 -6.10 15.11 11.51
CA ASN A 184 -5.12 14.42 12.36
C ASN A 184 -3.70 14.44 11.77
N VAL A 185 -3.52 14.78 10.49
CA VAL A 185 -2.17 14.78 9.87
C VAL A 185 -1.26 15.82 10.52
N GLU A 186 -1.79 16.99 10.84
CA GLU A 186 -1.04 18.07 11.48
C GLU A 186 -0.64 17.76 12.93
N LEU A 187 -1.30 16.78 13.56
CA LEU A 187 -1.04 16.37 14.94
C LEU A 187 0.17 15.42 15.05
N ILE A 188 0.60 14.79 13.96
CA ILE A 188 1.71 13.82 13.98
C ILE A 188 3.04 14.54 13.77
N ASN A 189 3.86 14.51 14.81
CA ASN A 189 5.21 15.07 14.79
C ASN A 189 6.26 13.95 14.68
N TYR A 190 7.07 14.00 13.62
CA TYR A 190 8.19 13.11 13.32
C TYR A 190 9.53 13.59 13.92
N GLY A 191 9.49 14.65 14.74
CA GLY A 191 10.59 15.16 15.56
C GLY A 191 10.81 16.67 15.39
N MET A 192 10.55 17.46 16.45
CA MET A 192 10.38 18.93 16.42
C MET A 192 11.52 19.75 15.79
N ARG A 193 12.70 19.17 15.57
CA ARG A 193 13.89 19.85 15.00
C ARG A 193 14.20 19.49 13.55
N PHE A 194 13.43 18.57 12.95
CA PHE A 194 13.67 18.14 11.58
C PHE A 194 12.95 19.06 10.59
N ASN A 195 13.74 19.62 9.67
CA ASN A 195 13.29 20.40 8.51
C ASN A 195 13.88 19.76 7.25
N GLY A 196 13.11 19.74 6.17
CA GLY A 196 13.55 19.20 4.87
C GLY A 196 12.95 17.83 4.54
N PRO A 197 13.46 17.15 3.50
CA PRO A 197 12.91 15.87 3.06
C PRO A 197 13.14 14.77 4.11
N SER A 198 12.08 14.03 4.41
CA SER A 198 12.12 12.80 5.21
C SER A 198 11.78 11.63 4.29
N GLU A 199 12.79 10.82 3.98
CA GLU A 199 12.64 9.63 3.15
C GLU A 199 12.17 8.44 3.98
N PHE A 200 11.24 7.67 3.43
CA PHE A 200 10.76 6.43 4.04
C PHE A 200 10.34 5.41 2.98
N TYR A 201 10.44 4.13 3.35
CA TYR A 201 10.09 3.01 2.49
C TYR A 201 8.85 2.33 3.05
N ILE A 202 7.76 2.36 2.29
CA ILE A 202 6.47 1.86 2.75
C ILE A 202 6.04 0.63 1.95
N ILE A 203 5.58 -0.39 2.66
CA ILE A 203 5.00 -1.59 2.05
C ILE A 203 3.64 -1.21 1.48
N CYS A 204 3.58 -1.12 0.16
CA CYS A 204 2.39 -0.76 -0.58
C CYS A 204 1.44 -1.95 -0.76
N ASP A 205 2.00 -3.11 -1.14
CA ASP A 205 1.29 -4.38 -1.29
C ASP A 205 2.14 -5.53 -0.73
N GLY A 206 1.46 -6.59 -0.26
CA GLY A 206 2.14 -7.79 0.22
C GLY A 206 2.66 -7.72 1.65
N SER A 207 2.13 -6.84 2.50
CA SER A 207 2.48 -6.80 3.93
C SER A 207 2.41 -8.19 4.57
N HIS A 208 1.33 -8.93 4.32
CA HIS A 208 1.11 -10.27 4.87
C HIS A 208 2.14 -11.30 4.40
N ARG A 209 2.67 -11.13 3.18
CA ARG A 209 3.75 -11.98 2.66
C ARG A 209 5.07 -11.68 3.37
N MET A 210 5.35 -10.40 3.61
CA MET A 210 6.50 -10.00 4.43
C MET A 210 6.36 -10.53 5.85
N ASP A 211 5.21 -10.36 6.48
CA ASP A 211 4.97 -10.85 7.84
C ASP A 211 5.19 -12.37 7.93
N TYR A 212 4.58 -13.15 7.02
CA TYR A 212 4.76 -14.59 6.99
C TYR A 212 6.24 -14.99 6.80
N ALA A 213 6.96 -14.34 5.88
CA ALA A 213 8.37 -14.64 5.65
C ALA A 213 9.26 -14.28 6.85
N LEU A 214 9.06 -13.10 7.43
CA LEU A 214 9.95 -12.57 8.47
C LEU A 214 9.64 -13.14 9.86
N GLU A 215 8.37 -13.46 10.16
CA GLU A 215 7.95 -13.94 11.49
C GLU A 215 7.84 -15.46 11.55
N ILE A 216 7.26 -16.09 10.52
CA ILE A 216 6.94 -17.53 10.55
C ILE A 216 8.08 -18.34 9.93
N LEU A 217 8.56 -17.93 8.76
CA LEU A 217 9.71 -18.59 8.15
C LEU A 217 11.03 -18.11 8.78
N ASN A 218 11.05 -16.89 9.33
CA ASN A 218 12.26 -16.21 9.81
C ASN A 218 13.36 -16.14 8.73
N GLU A 219 12.96 -15.85 7.50
CA GLU A 219 13.83 -15.80 6.32
C GLU A 219 13.78 -14.43 5.64
N PRO A 220 14.87 -13.95 5.03
CA PRO A 220 14.83 -12.75 4.20
C PRO A 220 13.85 -12.89 3.02
N ILE A 221 13.11 -11.82 2.73
CA ILE A 221 12.17 -11.77 1.60
C ILE A 221 12.63 -10.80 0.52
N THR A 222 12.52 -11.24 -0.74
CA THR A 222 12.72 -10.38 -1.92
C THR A 222 11.48 -9.53 -2.14
N ALA A 223 11.65 -8.23 -2.42
CA ALA A 223 10.58 -7.28 -2.70
C ALA A 223 10.92 -6.43 -3.92
N ILE A 224 9.89 -5.95 -4.63
CA ILE A 224 10.03 -4.95 -5.69
C ILE A 224 10.04 -3.57 -5.04
N LEU A 225 11.14 -2.85 -5.20
CA LEU A 225 11.25 -1.44 -4.84
C LEU A 225 10.83 -0.57 -6.02
N VAL A 226 9.92 0.36 -5.76
CA VAL A 226 9.40 1.36 -6.69
C VAL A 226 9.95 2.73 -6.32
N GLU A 227 10.60 3.39 -7.29
CA GLU A 227 11.19 4.72 -7.12
C GLU A 227 10.76 5.65 -8.25
N SER A 228 10.33 6.86 -7.90
CA SER A 228 10.16 7.97 -8.84
C SER A 228 10.07 9.29 -8.11
N GLU A 229 10.58 10.36 -8.73
CA GLU A 229 10.45 11.74 -8.23
C GLU A 229 8.99 12.21 -8.21
N ASN A 230 8.14 11.60 -9.04
CA ASN A 230 6.75 11.97 -9.26
C ASN A 230 5.75 11.04 -8.56
N LEU A 231 6.19 10.18 -7.63
CA LEU A 231 5.26 9.39 -6.83
C LEU A 231 4.34 10.33 -6.05
N LEU A 232 3.04 10.21 -6.29
CA LEU A 232 2.03 10.90 -5.51
C LEU A 232 2.07 10.40 -4.06
N PRO A 233 1.76 11.26 -3.08
CA PRO A 233 1.74 10.88 -1.67
C PRO A 233 0.93 9.60 -1.42
N TYR A 234 1.50 8.72 -0.60
CA TYR A 234 0.81 7.52 -0.14
C TYR A 234 -0.44 7.88 0.67
N TYR A 235 -1.49 7.07 0.54
CA TYR A 235 -2.83 7.39 1.03
C TYR A 235 -2.98 7.43 2.57
N ALA A 236 -1.99 6.92 3.30
CA ALA A 236 -1.94 6.89 4.75
C ALA A 236 -0.57 7.32 5.28
N LEU A 237 -0.53 7.73 6.54
CA LEU A 237 0.73 8.12 7.18
C LEU A 237 1.56 6.87 7.52
N PRO A 238 2.89 6.93 7.29
CA PRO A 238 3.76 5.77 7.48
C PRO A 238 3.89 5.45 8.97
N MET A 239 3.58 4.20 9.34
CA MET A 239 3.84 3.67 10.68
C MET A 239 5.00 2.68 10.62
N PRO A 240 5.96 2.71 11.56
CA PRO A 240 7.08 1.77 11.56
C PRO A 240 6.57 0.33 11.51
N PHE A 241 7.10 -0.46 10.58
CA PHE A 241 6.77 -1.86 10.44
C PHE A 241 7.44 -2.65 11.55
N ARG A 242 6.64 -3.26 12.43
CA ARG A 242 7.10 -4.04 13.59
C ARG A 242 6.59 -5.48 13.49
N PRO A 243 7.47 -6.46 13.30
CA PRO A 243 7.19 -7.87 13.45
C PRO A 243 7.04 -8.16 14.94
N THR A 244 5.84 -7.93 15.44
CA THR A 244 5.35 -8.48 16.71
C THR A 244 3.84 -8.51 16.53
N THR A 245 3.41 -9.60 15.91
CA THR A 245 2.05 -9.85 15.44
C THR A 245 1.00 -9.41 16.47
N ARG A 246 0.21 -8.37 16.15
CA ARG A 246 -1.11 -8.20 16.77
C ARG A 246 -2.06 -9.14 16.04
N LEU A 247 -2.05 -10.42 16.44
CA LEU A 247 -3.07 -11.36 16.00
C LEU A 247 -4.40 -10.88 16.58
N THR A 248 -5.27 -10.41 15.70
CA THR A 248 -6.66 -10.13 16.05
C THR A 248 -7.54 -10.78 14.99
N SER A 249 -8.78 -11.13 15.36
CA SER A 249 -9.82 -11.46 14.40
C SER A 249 -10.64 -10.19 14.10
N LYS A 250 -11.36 -10.16 12.98
CA LYS A 250 -12.31 -9.05 12.74
C LYS A 250 -13.36 -8.95 13.85
N ASP A 251 -13.72 -10.06 14.47
CA ASP A 251 -14.67 -10.07 15.58
C ASP A 251 -14.04 -9.54 16.87
N ALA A 252 -12.75 -9.82 17.12
CA ALA A 252 -12.02 -9.18 18.21
C ALA A 252 -11.88 -7.67 17.99
N GLU A 253 -11.65 -7.19 16.76
CA GLU A 253 -11.65 -5.76 16.45
C GLU A 253 -13.03 -5.11 16.68
N LYS A 254 -14.13 -5.78 16.31
CA LYS A 254 -15.49 -5.31 16.61
C LYS A 254 -15.75 -5.22 18.13
N MET A 255 -15.31 -6.22 18.90
CA MET A 255 -15.48 -6.26 20.35
C MET A 255 -14.61 -5.22 21.08
N TYR A 256 -13.45 -4.90 20.53
CA TYR A 256 -12.51 -3.95 21.11
C TYR A 256 -12.20 -2.84 20.10
N ALA A 257 -13.16 -1.96 19.86
CA ALA A 257 -13.05 -0.86 18.87
C ALA A 257 -11.81 0.04 19.04
N LYS A 258 -11.19 0.05 20.23
CA LYS A 258 -9.92 0.77 20.50
C LYS A 258 -8.66 0.02 20.03
N LEU A 259 -8.78 -1.19 19.48
CA LEU A 259 -7.69 -1.98 18.89
C LEU A 259 -7.36 -1.55 17.45
N GLU A 260 -8.28 -0.88 16.74
CA GLU A 260 -7.94 -0.08 15.56
C GLU A 260 -6.98 1.01 16.04
N ARG A 261 -5.67 0.73 16.12
CA ARG A 261 -4.68 1.79 16.24
C ARG A 261 -4.60 2.47 14.88
N ASP A 262 -5.53 3.40 14.71
CA ASP A 262 -5.53 4.61 13.90
C ASP A 262 -4.61 4.60 12.70
N LYS A 263 -5.10 3.96 11.63
CA LYS A 263 -4.63 4.28 10.29
C LYS A 263 -5.06 5.70 9.95
N VAL A 264 -4.16 6.65 10.19
CA VAL A 264 -4.38 8.04 9.81
C VAL A 264 -4.21 8.16 8.30
N HIS A 265 -5.30 8.43 7.60
CA HIS A 265 -5.27 8.69 6.16
C HIS A 265 -4.73 10.10 5.92
N LEU A 266 -3.99 10.28 4.83
CA LEU A 266 -3.47 11.59 4.47
C LEU A 266 -4.63 12.54 4.12
N LEU A 267 -5.55 12.06 3.30
CA LEU A 267 -6.69 12.84 2.85
C LEU A 267 -7.89 12.70 3.78
N ASN A 268 -8.76 13.70 3.73
CA ASN A 268 -10.02 13.77 4.45
C ASN A 268 -10.93 12.55 4.16
N ASP A 269 -11.79 12.20 5.11
CA ASP A 269 -12.66 11.02 5.04
C ASP A 269 -13.59 10.96 3.82
N PHE A 270 -14.02 12.10 3.27
CA PHE A 270 -14.85 12.13 2.06
C PHE A 270 -14.10 11.67 0.80
N ILE A 271 -12.77 11.77 0.79
CA ILE A 271 -11.93 11.52 -0.38
C ILE A 271 -10.75 10.57 -0.10
N LYS A 272 -10.58 10.04 1.11
CA LYS A 272 -9.45 9.18 1.49
C LYS A 272 -9.21 7.95 0.60
N LYS A 273 -10.26 7.47 -0.07
CA LYS A 273 -10.18 6.30 -0.96
C LYS A 273 -9.71 6.62 -2.38
N VAL A 274 -9.60 7.89 -2.77
CA VAL A 274 -9.22 8.27 -4.16
C VAL A 274 -7.79 7.86 -4.50
N LEU A 275 -6.90 7.86 -3.50
CA LEU A 275 -5.49 7.46 -3.60
C LEU A 275 -5.28 5.94 -3.52
N HIS A 276 -6.32 5.15 -3.35
CA HIS A 276 -6.17 3.69 -3.38
C HIS A 276 -5.90 3.23 -4.81
N TYR A 277 -5.04 2.22 -4.95
CA TYR A 277 -4.77 1.61 -6.24
C TYR A 277 -5.89 0.67 -6.69
N ASP A 278 -6.14 0.65 -8.00
CA ASP A 278 -6.93 -0.36 -8.68
C ASP A 278 -5.99 -1.34 -9.40
N TRP A 279 -5.55 -2.35 -8.67
CA TRP A 279 -4.68 -3.41 -9.20
C TRP A 279 -5.36 -4.21 -10.32
N VAL A 280 -6.68 -4.37 -10.24
CA VAL A 280 -7.46 -5.21 -11.16
C VAL A 280 -7.55 -4.56 -12.52
N GLU A 281 -7.73 -3.24 -12.57
CA GLU A 281 -7.66 -2.47 -13.82
C GLU A 281 -6.28 -2.56 -14.47
N GLY A 282 -5.20 -2.63 -13.66
CA GLY A 282 -3.85 -2.93 -14.12
C GLY A 282 -3.60 -4.39 -14.52
N GLY A 283 -4.61 -5.27 -14.41
CA GLY A 283 -4.49 -6.70 -14.73
C GLY A 283 -3.88 -7.57 -13.62
N LEU A 284 -3.67 -7.03 -12.41
CA LEU A 284 -3.10 -7.73 -11.27
C LEU A 284 -4.16 -8.04 -10.20
N TYR A 285 -4.23 -9.31 -9.81
CA TYR A 285 -5.20 -9.83 -8.83
C TYR A 285 -4.57 -10.06 -7.45
N VAL A 286 -3.81 -9.07 -6.95
CA VAL A 286 -3.03 -9.19 -5.70
C VAL A 286 -3.81 -8.86 -4.42
N SER A 287 -4.80 -7.95 -4.51
CA SER A 287 -5.55 -7.47 -3.33
C SER A 287 -6.79 -8.30 -2.99
N LYS A 288 -7.13 -9.30 -3.81
CA LYS A 288 -8.41 -10.04 -3.73
C LYS A 288 -8.49 -11.03 -2.57
N LEU A 289 -7.37 -11.35 -1.90
CA LEU A 289 -7.33 -12.31 -0.78
C LEU A 289 -8.15 -11.87 0.46
N ARG A 290 -8.64 -10.63 0.48
CA ARG A 290 -9.44 -10.08 1.60
C ARG A 290 -10.96 -10.16 1.40
N THR A 291 -11.47 -10.46 0.20
CA THR A 291 -12.81 -9.96 -0.18
C THR A 291 -13.85 -10.94 -0.76
N ASN A 292 -13.63 -12.27 -0.81
CA ASN A 292 -14.67 -13.16 -1.39
C ASN A 292 -15.34 -14.14 -0.43
N THR A 293 -14.93 -14.21 0.83
CA THR A 293 -15.63 -15.03 1.82
C THR A 293 -16.44 -14.14 2.75
N THR A 294 -17.76 -14.34 2.75
CA THR A 294 -18.59 -14.11 3.93
C THR A 294 -17.89 -14.81 5.09
N ILE A 295 -17.34 -14.04 6.01
CA ILE A 295 -16.81 -14.58 7.26
C ILE A 295 -18.07 -14.90 8.07
N HIS A 296 -18.41 -16.19 8.12
CA HIS A 296 -19.47 -16.72 8.98
C HIS A 296 -19.01 -16.71 10.44
#